data_AF-A0A8T5AAP3-F1
#
_entry.id   AF-A0A8T5AAP3-F1
#
_cell.length_a   1.000
_cell.length_b   1.000
_cell.length_c   1.000
_cell.angle_alpha   90.00
_cell.angle_beta   90.00
_cell.angle_gamma   90.00
#
_symmetry.space_group_name_H-M   'P 1'
#
loop_
_entity.id
_entity.type
_entity.pdbx_description
1 polymer ?
#
loop_
_entity_poly.entity_id
_entity_poly.type
_entity_poly.pdbx_seq_one_letter_code
_entity_poly.pdbx_strand_id
1 'polypeptide(L)'
;MSIDKCTFNEAKRLVRELVSAKGFPNNESALTQKLLWAFVELGEAADAYKKGESWDVISEELIDAIFYILDFIGLVEKTQGIEIDVDRLFLEKWRKNMERPRQYGQKRDIK
;
A
#
# COMPACT_ATOMS: atom_id res chain seq x y z
N MET A 1 6.43 -20.92 16.00
CA MET A 1 5.19 -20.32 15.44
C MET A 1 5.33 -20.35 13.93
N SER A 2 4.38 -20.95 13.21
CA SER A 2 4.31 -20.70 11.77
C SER A 2 3.95 -19.23 11.61
N ILE A 3 4.78 -18.48 10.88
CA ILE A 3 4.36 -17.17 10.39
C ILE A 3 3.22 -17.45 9.42
N ASP A 4 2.01 -17.03 9.79
CA ASP A 4 0.87 -17.11 8.88
C ASP A 4 1.24 -16.36 7.61
N LYS A 5 1.20 -17.05 6.47
CA LYS A 5 1.53 -16.45 5.19
C LYS A 5 0.37 -15.57 4.77
N CYS A 6 0.61 -14.27 4.63
CA CYS A 6 -0.35 -13.30 4.12
C CYS A 6 0.10 -12.83 2.72
N THR A 7 -0.77 -12.99 1.72
CA THR A 7 -0.54 -12.42 0.37
C THR A 7 -1.10 -11.00 0.28
N PHE A 8 -0.82 -10.25 -0.79
CA PHE A 8 -1.44 -8.93 -0.95
C PHE A 8 -2.95 -9.03 -1.19
N ASN A 9 -3.42 -10.07 -1.88
CA ASN A 9 -4.87 -10.29 -2.04
C ASN A 9 -5.52 -10.61 -0.69
N GLU A 10 -4.85 -11.39 0.17
CA GLU A 10 -5.29 -11.67 1.54
C GLU A 10 -5.31 -10.39 2.39
N ALA A 11 -4.21 -9.63 2.41
CA ALA A 11 -4.08 -8.38 3.14
C ALA A 11 -5.14 -7.36 2.70
N LYS A 12 -5.36 -7.24 1.38
CA LYS A 12 -6.44 -6.42 0.81
C LYS A 12 -7.78 -6.82 1.41
N ARG A 13 -8.12 -8.11 1.45
CA ARG A 13 -9.38 -8.58 2.04
C ARG A 13 -9.50 -8.22 3.53
N LEU A 14 -8.46 -8.50 4.32
CA LEU A 14 -8.43 -8.21 5.76
C LEU A 14 -8.61 -6.71 6.06
N VAL A 15 -7.96 -5.83 5.28
CA VAL A 15 -8.12 -4.38 5.41
C VAL A 15 -9.57 -3.95 5.12
N ARG A 16 -10.24 -4.57 4.14
CA ARG A 16 -11.64 -4.25 3.81
C ARG A 16 -12.62 -4.77 4.85
N GLU A 17 -12.33 -5.92 5.45
CA GLU A 17 -13.05 -6.44 6.62
C GLU A 17 -12.93 -5.47 7.81
N LEU A 18 -11.73 -4.98 8.10
CA LEU A 18 -11.48 -3.97 9.13
C LEU A 18 -12.28 -2.68 8.87
N VAL A 19 -12.24 -2.15 7.65
CA VAL A 19 -12.98 -0.94 7.25
C VAL A 19 -14.47 -1.11 7.44
N SER A 20 -15.02 -2.26 7.08
CA SER A 20 -16.43 -2.59 7.30
C SER A 20 -16.76 -2.70 8.79
N ALA A 21 -15.92 -3.39 9.56
CA ALA A 21 -16.15 -3.63 10.98
C ALA A 21 -16.06 -2.36 11.83
N LYS A 22 -15.21 -1.40 11.44
CA LYS A 22 -15.01 -0.14 12.14
C LYS A 22 -15.90 1.01 11.66
N GLY A 23 -16.71 0.78 10.62
CA GLY A 23 -17.65 1.78 10.09
C GLY A 23 -16.96 2.93 9.35
N PHE A 24 -15.76 2.71 8.81
CA PHE A 24 -15.05 3.72 8.03
C PHE A 24 -15.74 3.97 6.68
N PRO A 25 -15.52 5.15 6.04
CA PRO A 25 -16.07 5.46 4.73
C PRO A 25 -15.79 4.36 3.69
N ASN A 26 -16.86 3.88 3.06
CA ASN A 26 -16.86 2.65 2.27
C ASN A 26 -17.72 2.74 0.98
N ASN A 27 -17.73 3.91 0.36
CA ASN A 27 -18.41 4.19 -0.91
C ASN A 27 -17.48 4.99 -1.84
N GLU A 28 -17.90 5.22 -3.09
CA GLU A 28 -17.06 5.81 -4.13
C GLU A 28 -16.52 7.21 -3.77
N SER A 29 -17.27 8.02 -3.02
CA SER A 29 -16.80 9.35 -2.60
C SER A 29 -15.61 9.31 -1.64
N ALA A 30 -15.32 8.16 -1.03
CA ALA A 30 -14.16 7.97 -0.17
C ALA A 30 -12.86 7.64 -0.94
N LEU A 31 -12.91 7.37 -2.24
CA LEU A 31 -11.73 6.96 -3.02
C LEU A 31 -10.59 7.99 -2.95
N THR A 32 -10.89 9.27 -3.22
CA THR A 32 -9.90 10.35 -3.13
C THR A 32 -9.32 10.49 -1.73
N GLN A 33 -10.17 10.33 -0.71
CA GLN A 33 -9.75 10.44 0.69
C GLN A 33 -8.75 9.34 1.05
N LYS A 34 -8.94 8.10 0.58
CA LYS A 34 -8.00 7.00 0.86
C LYS A 34 -6.61 7.23 0.26
N LEU A 35 -6.54 7.80 -0.95
CA LEU A 35 -5.25 8.17 -1.54
C LEU A 35 -4.56 9.31 -0.78
N LEU A 36 -5.33 10.28 -0.29
CA LEU A 36 -4.80 11.37 0.53
C LEU A 36 -4.23 10.84 1.84
N TRP A 37 -4.94 9.93 2.53
CA TRP A 37 -4.43 9.30 3.74
C TRP A 37 -3.14 8.51 3.50
N ALA A 38 -3.07 7.70 2.44
CA ALA A 38 -1.82 7.00 2.08
C ALA A 38 -0.62 7.96 1.91
N PHE A 39 -0.87 9.17 1.39
CA PHE A 39 0.17 10.20 1.27
C PHE A 39 0.54 10.83 2.62
N VAL A 40 -0.43 11.03 3.51
CA VAL A 40 -0.19 11.50 4.88
C VAL A 40 0.70 10.52 5.62
N GLU A 41 0.36 9.23 5.64
CA GLU A 41 1.15 8.20 6.35
C GLU A 41 2.57 8.07 5.80
N LEU A 42 2.75 8.22 4.48
CA LEU A 42 4.08 8.27 3.90
C LEU A 42 4.88 9.51 4.37
N GLY A 43 4.20 10.63 4.59
CA GLY A 43 4.77 11.82 5.20
C GLY A 43 5.14 11.62 6.67
N GLU A 44 4.31 10.90 7.44
CA GLU A 44 4.58 10.53 8.83
C GLU A 44 5.81 9.62 8.93
N ALA A 45 5.91 8.60 8.07
CA ALA A 45 7.11 7.75 7.96
C ALA A 45 8.38 8.56 7.68
N ALA A 46 8.30 9.54 6.76
CA ALA A 46 9.44 10.39 6.42
C ALA A 46 9.83 11.34 7.56
N ASP A 47 8.85 11.88 8.28
CA ASP A 47 9.08 12.74 9.43
C ASP A 47 9.67 11.96 10.63
N ALA A 48 9.16 10.76 10.91
CA ALA A 48 9.70 9.85 11.92
C ALA A 48 11.16 9.49 11.63
N TYR A 49 11.49 9.15 10.38
CA TYR A 49 12.88 8.92 9.96
C TYR A 49 13.77 10.15 10.18
N LYS A 50 13.29 11.34 9.78
CA LYS A 50 14.03 12.60 9.94
C LYS A 50 14.31 12.94 11.41
N LYS A 51 13.39 12.59 12.31
CA LYS A 51 13.52 12.80 13.76
C LYS A 51 14.41 11.77 14.45
N GLY A 52 14.81 10.70 13.76
CA GLY A 52 15.62 9.63 14.33
C GLY A 52 14.81 8.69 15.22
N GLU A 53 13.52 8.54 14.95
CA GLU A 53 12.65 7.58 15.64
C GLU A 53 13.09 6.13 15.39
N SER A 54 12.55 5.20 16.19
CA SER A 54 12.89 3.78 16.08
C SER A 54 12.39 3.16 14.77
N TRP A 55 13.03 2.07 14.34
CA TRP A 55 12.60 1.32 13.16
C TRP A 55 11.20 0.73 13.29
N ASP A 56 10.74 0.43 14.51
CA ASP A 56 9.39 -0.07 14.74
C ASP A 56 8.36 1.01 14.38
N VAL A 57 8.56 2.24 14.85
CA VAL A 57 7.71 3.40 14.53
C VAL A 57 7.71 3.68 13.02
N ILE A 58 8.89 3.78 12.41
CA ILE A 58 9.00 4.05 10.97
C ILE A 58 8.31 2.94 10.15
N SER A 59 8.44 1.68 10.58
CA SER A 59 7.82 0.55 9.89
C SER A 59 6.31 0.54 10.03
N GLU A 60 5.78 0.95 11.19
CA GLU A 60 4.34 1.08 11.42
C GLU A 60 3.72 2.08 10.43
N GLU A 61 4.29 3.28 10.29
CA GLU A 61 3.82 4.30 9.34
C GLU A 61 3.89 3.83 7.87
N LEU A 62 4.94 3.08 7.52
CA LEU A 62 5.05 2.49 6.18
C LEU A 62 3.98 1.44 5.92
N ILE A 63 3.62 0.66 6.95
CA ILE A 63 2.52 -0.31 6.87
C ILE A 63 1.17 0.41 6.79
N ASP A 64 0.97 1.52 7.49
CA ASP A 64 -0.26 2.31 7.43
C ASP A 64 -0.49 2.90 6.02
N ALA A 65 0.57 3.39 5.38
CA ALA A 65 0.51 3.78 3.97
C ALA A 65 0.08 2.60 3.07
N ILE A 66 0.59 1.39 3.31
CA ILE A 66 0.19 0.18 2.57
C ILE A 66 -1.28 -0.17 2.85
N PHE A 67 -1.75 -0.03 4.09
CA PHE A 67 -3.15 -0.26 4.45
C PHE A 67 -4.08 0.62 3.63
N TYR A 68 -3.82 1.93 3.54
CA TYR A 68 -4.65 2.83 2.74
C TYR A 68 -4.59 2.55 1.23
N ILE A 69 -3.44 2.11 0.71
CA ILE A 69 -3.31 1.68 -0.70
C ILE A 69 -4.18 0.43 -0.96
N LEU A 70 -4.10 -0.58 -0.10
CA LEU A 70 -4.89 -1.81 -0.24
C LEU A 70 -6.39 -1.55 -0.03
N ASP A 71 -6.73 -0.67 0.92
CA ASP A 71 -8.09 -0.21 1.16
C ASP A 71 -8.67 0.48 -0.08
N PHE A 72 -7.90 1.38 -0.71
CA PHE A 72 -8.28 2.02 -1.97
C PHE A 72 -8.54 0.99 -3.08
N ILE A 73 -7.62 0.05 -3.30
CA ILE A 73 -7.80 -1.00 -4.32
C ILE A 73 -9.06 -1.81 -4.06
N GLY A 74 -9.27 -2.28 -2.83
CA GLY A 74 -10.46 -3.04 -2.47
C GLY A 74 -11.76 -2.22 -2.51
N LEU A 75 -11.68 -0.89 -2.33
CA LEU A 75 -12.83 -0.01 -2.55
C LEU A 75 -13.15 0.14 -4.03
N VAL A 76 -12.14 0.27 -4.90
CA VAL A 76 -12.33 0.30 -6.36
C VAL A 76 -13.02 -0.97 -6.83
N GLU A 77 -12.58 -2.15 -6.39
CA GLU A 77 -13.24 -3.42 -6.73
C GLU A 77 -14.73 -3.41 -6.36
N LYS A 78 -15.02 -2.97 -5.12
CA LYS A 78 -16.40 -2.87 -4.61
C LYS A 78 -17.25 -1.89 -5.42
N THR A 79 -16.73 -0.70 -5.72
CA THR A 79 -17.54 0.38 -6.31
C THR A 79 -17.65 0.28 -7.83
N GLN A 80 -16.64 -0.30 -8.49
CA GLN A 80 -16.58 -0.40 -9.95
C GLN A 80 -16.96 -1.81 -10.46
N GLY A 81 -17.16 -2.79 -9.57
CA GLY A 81 -17.53 -4.15 -9.94
C GLY A 81 -16.44 -4.89 -10.72
N ILE A 82 -15.17 -4.60 -10.41
CA ILE A 82 -14.00 -5.23 -11.03
C ILE A 82 -13.20 -6.02 -9.99
N GLU A 83 -12.30 -6.88 -10.46
CA GLU A 83 -11.34 -7.60 -9.63
C GLU A 83 -9.91 -7.22 -10.02
N ILE A 84 -9.08 -7.00 -9.01
CA ILE A 84 -7.69 -6.59 -9.10
C ILE A 84 -6.86 -7.61 -8.32
N ASP A 85 -6.22 -8.52 -9.06
CA ASP A 85 -5.24 -9.47 -8.52
C ASP A 85 -3.92 -8.74 -8.20
N VAL A 86 -3.75 -8.34 -6.94
CA VAL A 86 -2.62 -7.55 -6.47
C VAL A 86 -1.33 -8.38 -6.45
N ASP A 87 -1.42 -9.67 -6.11
CA ASP A 87 -0.27 -10.57 -6.11
C ASP A 87 0.31 -10.72 -7.52
N ARG A 88 -0.55 -10.92 -8.54
CA ARG A 88 -0.13 -10.95 -9.94
C ARG A 88 0.50 -9.63 -10.37
N LEU A 89 -0.13 -8.49 -10.07
CA LEU A 89 0.40 -7.18 -10.43
C LEU A 89 1.77 -6.92 -9.80
N PHE A 90 1.95 -7.29 -8.54
CA PHE A 90 3.24 -7.20 -7.84
C PHE A 90 4.31 -8.04 -8.54
N LEU A 91 4.03 -9.32 -8.81
CA LEU A 91 4.98 -10.23 -9.44
C LEU A 91 5.33 -9.81 -10.87
N GLU A 92 4.35 -9.36 -11.66
CA GLU A 92 4.61 -8.82 -13.00
C GLU A 92 5.47 -7.57 -12.96
N LYS A 93 5.21 -6.66 -12.02
CA LYS A 93 6.02 -5.46 -11.83
C LYS A 93 7.44 -5.81 -11.40
N TRP A 94 7.59 -6.77 -10.50
CA TRP A 94 8.88 -7.30 -10.07
C TRP A 94 9.68 -7.89 -11.23
N ARG A 95 9.08 -8.78 -12.04
CA ARG A 95 9.71 -9.37 -13.24
C ARG A 95 10.17 -8.31 -14.22
N LYS A 96 9.28 -7.37 -14.56
CA LYS A 96 9.58 -6.24 -15.44
C LYS A 96 10.72 -5.36 -14.91
N ASN A 97 10.89 -5.25 -13.59
CA ASN A 97 11.98 -4.47 -13.00
C ASN A 97 13.31 -5.25 -13.00
N MET A 98 13.28 -6.57 -12.82
CA MET A 98 14.46 -7.44 -12.92
C MET A 98 15.07 -7.47 -14.33
N GLU A 99 14.24 -7.33 -15.37
CA GLU A 99 14.67 -7.30 -16.78
C GLU A 99 15.34 -5.96 -17.18
N ARG A 100 15.20 -4.90 -16.38
CA ARG A 100 15.76 -3.58 -16.73
C ARG A 100 17.28 -3.55 -16.53
N PRO A 101 18.07 -3.05 -17.49
CA PRO A 101 19.49 -2.82 -17.29
C PRO A 101 19.70 -1.77 -16.18
N ARG A 102 20.21 -2.20 -15.00
CA ARG A 102 20.66 -1.38 -13.84
C ARG A 102 20.01 0.00 -13.67
N GLN A 103 18.68 0.06 -13.55
CA GLN A 103 17.96 1.28 -13.16
C GLN A 103 16.81 1.00 -12.18
N TYR A 104 17.05 0.15 -11.18
CA TYR A 104 16.22 0.20 -9.98
C TYR A 104 16.74 1.33 -9.09
N GLY A 105 16.12 2.51 -9.18
CA GLY A 105 16.33 3.60 -8.21
C GLY A 105 17.37 4.67 -8.51
N GLN A 106 18.23 4.58 -9.54
CA GLN A 106 19.13 5.64 -10.08
C GLN A 106 19.79 5.08 -11.38
N LYS A 107 20.15 5.81 -12.45
CA LYS A 107 20.46 7.23 -12.71
C LYS A 107 19.54 7.82 -13.80
N ARG A 108 18.87 8.95 -13.52
CA ARG A 108 18.78 10.02 -14.54
C ARG A 108 20.06 10.81 -14.37
N ASP A 109 20.84 10.95 -15.43
CA ASP A 109 22.02 11.81 -15.42
C ASP A 109 21.56 13.23 -15.04
N ILE A 110 21.78 13.60 -13.78
CA ILE A 110 21.85 15.01 -13.40
C ILE A 110 23.18 15.48 -13.99
N LYS A 111 23.10 16.10 -15.16
CA LYS A 111 24.13 17.03 -15.63
C LYS A 111 23.88 18.39 -14.98
#